data_AF-A0AAD7D813-F1
#
_entry.id   AF-A0AAD7D813-F1
#
_cell.length_a   1.000
_cell.length_b   1.000
_cell.length_c   1.000
_cell.angle_alpha   90.00
_cell.angle_beta   90.00
_cell.angle_gamma   90.00
#
_symmetry.space_group_name_H-M   'P 1'
#
loop_
_entity.id
_entity.type
_entity.pdbx_description
1 polymer ?
#
loop_
_entity_poly.entity_id
_entity_poly.type
_entity_poly.pdbx_seq_one_letter_code
_entity_poly.pdbx_strand_id
1 'polypeptide(L)'
;MQSLTTFTFDTSRILRGTLSSPGAEYTTNTVQAGSSRRSTSLEGSPGLPDAVIDWKKNTFTISGSTRVVRDLRKKRAAFSSSRYWTWFDCEEYRVKYESELDHTWTVFSYSGTVLATFTSNIHRVFHENLLPVLCMSSTVRDEEERQFIILVLLYSETKRLESLKERPLAAIRPLAAIGNFLDGLPLPNS
;
A
#
# COMPACT_ATOMS: atom_id res chain seq x y z
N MET A 1 23.57 2.41 14.02
CA MET A 1 22.43 1.51 13.73
C MET A 1 21.17 2.33 13.83
N GLN A 2 20.31 2.32 12.80
CA GLN A 2 19.01 3.01 12.89
C GLN A 2 18.06 2.13 13.72
N SER A 3 17.40 2.72 14.72
CA SER A 3 16.35 2.03 15.45
C SER A 3 15.06 2.02 14.63
N LEU A 4 14.38 0.87 14.62
CA LEU A 4 13.08 0.71 14.00
C LEU A 4 12.02 0.57 15.09
N THR A 5 10.95 1.32 14.98
CA THR A 5 9.73 1.14 15.77
C THR A 5 8.81 0.22 15.02
N THR A 6 8.46 -0.91 15.63
CA THR A 6 7.50 -1.86 15.06
C THR A 6 6.12 -1.57 15.59
N PHE A 7 5.18 -1.43 14.66
CA PHE A 7 3.76 -1.33 14.93
C PHE A 7 3.05 -2.57 14.40
N THR A 8 2.19 -3.15 15.21
CA THR A 8 1.42 -4.34 14.85
C THR A 8 -0.07 -4.00 14.78
N PHE A 9 -0.73 -4.47 13.73
CA PHE A 9 -2.18 -4.36 13.65
C PHE A 9 -2.84 -5.42 14.54
N ASP A 10 -3.88 -5.03 15.28
CA ASP A 10 -4.72 -5.95 16.06
C ASP A 10 -5.61 -6.86 15.19
N THR A 11 -5.82 -6.49 13.93
CA THR A 11 -6.70 -7.18 12.99
C THR A 11 -6.12 -7.20 11.58
N SER A 12 -6.56 -8.18 10.78
CA SER A 12 -6.26 -8.25 9.35
C SER A 12 -6.89 -7.11 8.54
N ARG A 13 -7.87 -6.39 9.10
CA ARG A 13 -8.59 -5.30 8.43
C ARG A 13 -7.90 -3.96 8.70
N ILE A 14 -6.86 -3.64 7.93
CA ILE A 14 -6.02 -2.43 8.07
C ILE A 14 -6.74 -1.07 8.04
N LEU A 15 -8.01 -1.06 7.67
CA LEU A 15 -8.85 0.14 7.57
C LEU A 15 -9.83 0.28 8.74
N ARG A 16 -9.87 -0.72 9.64
CA ARG A 16 -10.76 -0.83 10.80
C ARG A 16 -10.03 -1.62 11.89
N GLY A 17 -8.95 -1.05 12.39
CA GLY A 17 -8.07 -1.70 13.34
C GLY A 17 -7.16 -0.72 14.05
N THR A 18 -6.50 -1.24 15.06
CA THR A 18 -5.57 -0.50 15.91
C THR A 18 -4.15 -0.93 15.59
N LEU A 19 -3.27 0.05 15.45
CA LEU A 19 -1.87 -0.08 15.14
C LEU A 19 -1.07 0.35 16.37
N SER A 20 -0.51 -0.61 17.09
CA SER A 20 0.13 -0.36 18.39
C SER A 20 1.64 -0.59 18.36
N SER A 21 2.38 0.25 19.06
CA SER A 21 3.81 0.14 19.33
C SER A 21 4.10 0.58 20.78
N PRO A 22 5.26 0.26 21.36
CA PRO A 22 5.65 0.79 22.65
C PRO A 22 5.70 2.33 22.62
N GLY A 23 4.69 2.98 23.20
CA GLY A 23 4.61 4.44 23.34
C GLY A 23 3.80 5.18 22.28
N ALA A 24 3.26 4.50 21.27
CA ALA A 24 2.36 5.11 20.29
C ALA A 24 1.28 4.14 19.80
N GLU A 25 0.06 4.62 19.70
CA GLU A 25 -1.10 3.87 19.22
C GLU A 25 -1.86 4.72 18.19
N TYR A 26 -2.28 4.07 17.11
CA TYR A 26 -3.13 4.67 16.09
C TYR A 26 -4.35 3.81 15.85
N THR A 27 -5.52 4.43 15.74
CA THR A 27 -6.75 3.75 15.36
C THR A 27 -7.14 4.16 13.95
N THR A 28 -7.37 3.17 13.10
CA THR A 28 -7.94 3.37 11.76
C THR A 28 -9.43 3.07 11.78
N ASN A 29 -10.24 4.01 11.30
CA ASN A 29 -11.68 3.83 11.22
C ASN A 29 -12.21 4.21 9.84
N THR A 30 -12.96 3.33 9.19
CA THR A 30 -13.49 3.55 7.84
C THR A 30 -15.00 3.58 7.80
N VAL A 31 -15.51 4.74 7.39
CA VAL A 31 -16.93 4.97 7.09
C VAL A 31 -17.24 4.46 5.69
N GLN A 32 -18.23 3.58 5.60
CA GLN A 32 -18.76 3.05 4.33
C GLN A 32 -20.12 3.66 4.02
N ALA A 33 -20.44 3.76 2.73
CA ALA A 33 -21.79 4.04 2.26
C ALA A 33 -22.14 3.07 1.14
N GLY A 34 -22.97 2.07 1.46
CA GLY A 34 -23.18 0.91 0.60
C GLY A 34 -21.88 0.10 0.44
N SER A 35 -21.55 -0.25 -0.80
CA SER A 35 -20.31 -0.96 -1.15
C SER A 35 -19.08 -0.04 -1.26
N SER A 36 -19.28 1.29 -1.28
CA SER A 36 -18.19 2.25 -1.45
C SER A 36 -17.64 2.73 -0.11
N ARG A 37 -16.32 2.90 -0.04
CA ARG A 37 -15.67 3.64 1.04
C ARG A 37 -15.92 5.13 0.88
N ARG A 38 -16.18 5.84 1.99
CA ARG A 38 -16.26 7.30 2.01
C ARG A 38 -14.98 7.90 2.55
N SER A 39 -14.65 7.60 3.80
CA SER A 39 -13.45 8.12 4.46
C SER A 39 -12.82 7.08 5.37
N THR A 40 -11.50 7.19 5.55
CA THR A 40 -10.75 6.49 6.60
C THR A 40 -10.06 7.54 7.46
N SER A 41 -10.37 7.61 8.76
CA SER A 41 -9.59 8.36 9.74
C SER A 41 -8.45 7.51 10.29
N LEU A 42 -7.35 8.19 10.64
CA LEU A 42 -6.22 7.70 11.42
C LEU A 42 -6.12 8.64 12.63
N GLU A 43 -6.59 8.14 13.77
CA GLU A 43 -6.63 8.85 15.04
C GLU A 43 -5.41 8.40 15.86
N GLY A 44 -4.58 9.34 16.30
CA GLY A 44 -3.43 9.06 17.18
C GLY A 44 -3.81 9.15 18.66
N SER A 45 -2.79 9.14 19.53
CA SER A 45 -2.96 9.45 20.95
C SER A 45 -3.74 10.76 21.16
N PRO A 46 -4.56 10.87 22.22
CA PRO A 46 -5.38 12.06 22.48
C PRO A 46 -4.56 13.36 22.41
N GLY A 47 -5.04 14.31 21.61
CA GLY A 47 -4.39 15.61 21.42
C GLY A 47 -3.47 15.70 20.20
N LEU A 48 -3.25 14.60 19.46
CA LEU A 48 -2.63 14.65 18.14
C LEU A 48 -3.66 15.01 17.06
N PRO A 49 -3.27 15.77 16.03
CA PRO A 49 -4.16 16.08 14.92
C PRO A 49 -4.53 14.81 14.15
N ASP A 50 -5.79 14.68 13.75
CA ASP A 50 -6.25 13.53 12.98
C ASP A 50 -5.78 13.61 11.52
N ALA A 51 -5.53 12.44 10.94
CA ALA A 51 -5.24 12.28 9.53
C ALA A 51 -6.38 11.51 8.83
N VAL A 52 -6.75 11.91 7.61
CA VAL A 52 -7.93 11.36 6.91
C VAL A 52 -7.64 11.10 5.44
N ILE A 53 -8.11 9.95 4.94
CA ILE A 53 -8.25 9.65 3.52
C ILE A 53 -9.72 9.84 3.15
N ASP A 54 -10.06 10.83 2.32
CA ASP A 54 -11.36 10.88 1.65
C ASP A 54 -11.25 10.10 0.34
N TRP A 55 -11.82 8.89 0.30
CA TRP A 55 -11.74 8.00 -0.85
C TRP A 55 -12.55 8.51 -2.04
N LYS A 56 -13.63 9.25 -1.78
CA LYS A 56 -14.53 9.76 -2.82
C LYS A 56 -13.91 10.96 -3.52
N LYS A 57 -13.34 11.90 -2.75
CA LYS A 57 -12.63 13.07 -3.27
C LYS A 57 -11.18 12.76 -3.66
N ASN A 58 -10.68 11.60 -3.23
CA ASN A 58 -9.30 11.18 -3.40
C ASN A 58 -8.32 12.23 -2.85
N THR A 59 -8.55 12.65 -1.61
CA THR A 59 -7.74 13.64 -0.88
C THR A 59 -7.20 13.06 0.41
N PHE A 60 -6.03 13.54 0.83
CA PHE A 60 -5.50 13.35 2.17
C PHE A 60 -5.66 14.65 2.95
N THR A 61 -6.03 14.53 4.23
CA THR A 61 -6.03 15.63 5.19
C THR A 61 -5.12 15.25 6.35
N ILE A 62 -4.11 16.06 6.66
CA ILE A 62 -3.17 15.85 7.78
C ILE A 62 -3.01 17.21 8.45
N SER A 63 -3.22 17.27 9.77
CA SER A 63 -3.17 18.53 10.53
C SER A 63 -4.00 19.67 9.92
N GLY A 64 -5.19 19.34 9.42
CA GLY A 64 -6.10 20.29 8.77
C GLY A 64 -5.71 20.69 7.33
N SER A 65 -4.49 20.37 6.88
CA SER A 65 -4.06 20.61 5.49
C SER A 65 -4.59 19.51 4.58
N THR A 66 -5.37 19.90 3.55
CA THR A 66 -5.98 18.95 2.61
C THR A 66 -5.34 19.07 1.23
N ARG A 67 -4.92 17.93 0.65
CA ARG A 67 -4.33 17.86 -0.69
C ARG A 67 -4.89 16.69 -1.49
N VAL A 68 -4.98 16.85 -2.82
CA VAL A 68 -5.48 15.81 -3.73
C VAL A 68 -4.39 14.77 -3.96
N VAL A 69 -4.70 13.49 -3.78
CA VAL A 69 -3.75 12.36 -3.91
C VAL A 69 -3.06 12.32 -5.26
N ARG A 70 -3.75 12.75 -6.34
CA ARG A 70 -3.17 12.84 -7.68
C ARG A 70 -1.97 13.79 -7.73
N ASP A 71 -2.03 14.89 -6.98
CA ASP A 71 -0.99 15.91 -6.99
C ASP A 71 0.19 15.50 -6.10
N LEU A 72 -0.09 14.70 -5.07
CA LEU A 72 0.91 14.11 -4.19
C LEU A 72 1.69 12.97 -4.85
N ARG A 73 1.13 12.30 -5.86
CA ARG A 73 1.64 11.03 -6.39
C ARG A 73 2.08 11.12 -7.85
N LYS A 74 3.37 10.91 -8.09
CA LYS A 74 3.98 10.88 -9.43
C LYS A 74 4.47 9.49 -9.81
N LYS A 75 4.48 9.21 -11.11
CA LYS A 75 5.06 8.00 -11.72
C LYS A 75 6.12 8.44 -12.71
N ARG A 76 7.38 8.05 -12.49
CA ARG A 76 8.51 8.49 -13.36
C ARG A 76 8.66 7.69 -14.65
N ALA A 77 8.20 6.44 -14.68
CA ALA A 77 8.28 5.60 -15.88
C ALA A 77 7.03 4.72 -16.00
N ALA A 78 6.55 4.51 -17.23
CA ALA A 78 5.31 3.79 -17.54
C ALA A 78 5.29 2.35 -17.00
N PHE A 79 6.44 1.69 -16.87
CA PHE A 79 6.56 0.31 -16.40
C PHE A 79 7.14 0.17 -14.99
N SER A 80 7.37 1.28 -14.27
CA SER A 80 7.88 1.20 -12.90
C SER A 80 6.79 0.76 -11.92
N SER A 81 7.13 -0.20 -11.05
CA SER A 81 6.34 -0.58 -9.88
C SER A 81 6.41 0.48 -8.77
N SER A 82 7.38 1.39 -8.82
CA SER A 82 7.54 2.45 -7.83
C SER A 82 6.59 3.63 -8.06
N ARG A 83 6.21 4.29 -6.97
CA ARG A 83 5.45 5.54 -6.95
C ARG A 83 6.22 6.55 -6.10
N TYR A 84 6.19 7.80 -6.50
CA TYR A 84 6.86 8.88 -5.79
C TYR A 84 5.80 9.76 -5.16
N TRP A 85 5.95 10.06 -3.88
CA TRP A 85 4.98 10.76 -3.06
C TRP A 85 5.62 12.01 -2.45
N THR A 86 4.88 13.11 -2.36
CA THR A 86 5.34 14.37 -1.75
C THR A 86 4.21 14.96 -0.91
N TRP A 87 4.49 15.49 0.27
CA TRP A 87 3.47 16.11 1.14
C TRP A 87 3.81 17.56 1.49
N PHE A 88 4.94 17.76 2.16
CA PHE A 88 5.57 19.07 2.30
C PHE A 88 6.45 19.28 1.09
N ASP A 89 6.53 20.49 0.54
CA ASP A 89 7.23 20.80 -0.72
C ASP A 89 8.76 20.56 -0.70
N CYS A 90 9.25 19.82 0.30
CA CYS A 90 10.63 19.53 0.62
C CYS A 90 11.06 18.11 0.20
N GLU A 91 10.31 17.06 0.55
CA GLU A 91 10.81 15.68 0.43
C GLU A 91 9.93 14.78 -0.45
N GLU A 92 10.60 14.06 -1.36
CA GLU A 92 10.00 13.04 -2.22
C GLU A 92 10.30 11.65 -1.67
N TYR A 93 9.24 10.89 -1.41
CA TYR A 93 9.28 9.54 -0.88
C TYR A 93 9.05 8.54 -2.02
N ARG A 94 9.96 7.59 -2.19
CA ARG A 94 9.77 6.48 -3.14
C ARG A 94 9.09 5.32 -2.44
N VAL A 95 7.95 4.90 -2.94
CA VAL A 95 7.18 3.76 -2.44
C VAL A 95 7.24 2.64 -3.46
N LYS A 96 7.67 1.44 -3.04
CA LYS A 96 7.81 0.26 -3.89
C LYS A 96 7.11 -0.93 -3.24
N TYR A 97 6.41 -1.73 -4.03
CA TYR A 97 5.87 -3.01 -3.60
C TYR A 97 6.77 -4.14 -4.08
N GLU A 98 7.06 -5.09 -3.19
CA GLU A 98 7.85 -6.29 -3.46
C GLU A 98 6.98 -7.53 -3.24
N SER A 99 6.53 -8.14 -4.34
CA SER A 99 5.62 -9.29 -4.32
C SER A 99 6.31 -10.63 -4.07
N GLU A 100 7.59 -10.74 -4.41
CA GLU A 100 8.30 -12.03 -4.45
C GLU A 100 8.79 -12.50 -3.09
N LEU A 101 9.22 -11.55 -2.23
CA LEU A 101 9.85 -11.88 -0.96
C LEU A 101 8.84 -11.98 0.18
N ASP A 102 7.97 -10.97 0.39
CA ASP A 102 7.12 -10.94 1.60
C ASP A 102 5.80 -10.15 1.47
N HIS A 103 5.36 -9.81 0.25
CA HIS A 103 4.21 -8.90 0.06
C HIS A 103 4.37 -7.56 0.80
N THR A 104 5.57 -7.00 0.73
CA THR A 104 5.99 -5.85 1.52
C THR A 104 6.00 -4.57 0.69
N TRP A 105 5.47 -3.50 1.27
CA TRP A 105 5.66 -2.14 0.80
C TRP A 105 6.87 -1.52 1.49
N THR A 106 7.75 -0.88 0.73
CA THR A 106 8.92 -0.18 1.27
C THR A 106 8.86 1.28 0.86
N VAL A 107 9.01 2.16 1.85
CA VAL A 107 9.11 3.60 1.68
C VAL A 107 10.56 4.00 1.85
N PHE A 108 11.10 4.71 0.86
CA PHE A 108 12.46 5.24 0.85
C PHE A 108 12.41 6.77 0.87
N SER A 109 13.34 7.39 1.59
CA SER A 109 13.65 8.81 1.47
C SER A 109 14.21 9.13 0.07
N TYR A 110 14.38 10.42 -0.22
CA TYR A 110 15.07 10.87 -1.44
C TYR A 110 16.50 10.31 -1.56
N SER A 111 17.23 10.19 -0.44
CA SER A 111 18.57 9.60 -0.38
C SER A 111 18.59 8.07 -0.60
N GLY A 112 17.42 7.43 -0.72
CA GLY A 112 17.30 5.99 -0.86
C GLY A 112 17.37 5.22 0.47
N THR A 113 17.36 5.90 1.60
CA THR A 113 17.30 5.28 2.94
C THR A 113 15.89 4.75 3.20
N VAL A 114 15.77 3.55 3.77
CA VAL A 114 14.46 2.99 4.13
C VAL A 114 13.88 3.74 5.33
N LEU A 115 12.70 4.31 5.16
CA LEU A 115 11.98 5.03 6.21
C LEU A 115 10.89 4.17 6.84
N ALA A 116 10.22 3.32 6.07
CA ALA A 116 9.21 2.41 6.59
C ALA A 116 9.06 1.18 5.70
N THR A 117 8.64 0.08 6.32
CA THR A 117 8.21 -1.14 5.64
C THR A 117 6.85 -1.55 6.17
N PHE A 118 5.95 -1.95 5.29
CA PHE A 118 4.63 -2.43 5.64
C PHE A 118 4.36 -3.79 4.99
N THR A 119 4.30 -4.83 5.81
CA THR A 119 4.00 -6.19 5.40
C THR A 119 2.49 -6.38 5.40
N SER A 120 1.93 -6.72 4.23
CA SER A 120 0.49 -6.94 4.09
C SER A 120 0.06 -8.24 4.79
N ASN A 121 -1.24 -8.35 5.11
CA ASN A 121 -1.82 -9.61 5.54
C ASN A 121 -1.71 -10.65 4.41
N ILE A 122 -1.01 -11.75 4.70
CA ILE A 122 -0.90 -12.89 3.79
C ILE A 122 -1.89 -13.94 4.27
N HIS A 123 -2.98 -14.12 3.51
CA HIS A 123 -3.92 -15.19 3.77
C HIS A 123 -3.30 -16.53 3.37
N ARG A 124 -2.92 -17.37 4.35
CA ARG A 124 -2.36 -18.70 4.10
C ARG A 124 -3.45 -19.74 4.34
N VAL A 125 -3.70 -20.59 3.34
CA VAL A 125 -4.78 -21.61 3.41
C VAL A 125 -4.53 -22.65 4.51
N PHE A 126 -3.26 -22.87 4.89
CA PHE A 126 -2.84 -23.91 5.84
C PHE A 126 -2.03 -23.37 7.04
N HIS A 127 -1.93 -22.05 7.21
CA HIS A 127 -1.20 -21.44 8.33
C HIS A 127 -1.99 -20.28 8.92
N GLU A 128 -1.67 -19.91 10.16
CA GLU A 128 -2.25 -18.72 10.79
C GLU A 128 -2.02 -17.49 9.90
N ASN A 129 -3.09 -16.69 9.77
CA ASN A 129 -3.02 -15.43 9.02
C ASN A 129 -2.09 -14.48 9.78
N LEU A 130 -1.02 -14.05 9.12
CA LEU A 130 -0.10 -13.09 9.70
C LEU A 130 -0.74 -11.71 9.70
N LEU A 131 -0.81 -11.10 10.88
CA LEU A 131 -1.30 -9.74 11.03
C LEU A 131 -0.36 -8.78 10.27
N PRO A 132 -0.89 -7.72 9.65
CA PRO A 132 -0.07 -6.70 9.02
C PRO A 132 0.88 -6.07 10.05
N VAL A 133 2.11 -5.78 9.61
CA VAL A 133 3.15 -5.17 10.44
C VAL A 133 3.72 -3.95 9.73
N LEU A 134 3.80 -2.84 10.43
CA LEU A 134 4.46 -1.62 9.97
C LEU A 134 5.74 -1.41 10.79
N CYS A 135 6.90 -1.42 10.17
CA CYS A 135 8.13 -0.98 10.80
C CYS A 135 8.46 0.43 10.30
N MET A 136 8.83 1.33 11.20
CA MET A 136 9.18 2.70 10.87
C MET A 136 10.53 3.10 11.45
N SER A 137 11.34 3.79 10.68
CA SER A 137 12.62 4.33 11.10
C SER A 137 12.42 5.45 12.13
N SER A 138 13.26 5.47 13.16
CA SER A 138 13.34 6.58 14.12
C SER A 138 13.80 7.90 13.51
N THR A 139 14.26 7.89 12.26
CA THR A 139 14.56 9.11 11.50
C THR A 139 13.29 9.89 11.10
N VAL A 140 12.12 9.24 11.11
CA VAL A 140 10.80 9.89 10.92
C VAL A 140 10.42 10.57 12.22
N ARG A 141 10.77 11.86 12.34
CA ARG A 141 10.66 12.62 13.59
C ARG A 141 9.30 13.29 13.75
N ASP A 142 8.76 13.82 12.67
CA ASP A 142 7.56 14.63 12.71
C ASP A 142 6.31 13.74 12.64
N GLU A 143 5.34 14.04 13.51
CA GLU A 143 4.10 13.27 13.57
C GLU A 143 3.31 13.36 12.26
N GLU A 144 3.32 14.52 11.60
CA GLU A 144 2.65 14.71 10.32
C GLU A 144 3.30 13.87 9.20
N GLU A 145 4.63 13.72 9.22
CA GLU A 145 5.37 12.87 8.29
C GLU A 145 5.01 11.39 8.53
N ARG A 146 4.97 10.98 9.79
CA ARG A 146 4.55 9.63 10.18
C ARG A 146 3.14 9.31 9.72
N GLN A 147 2.19 10.20 10.00
CA GLN A 147 0.81 10.08 9.53
C GLN A 147 0.74 10.02 8.01
N PHE A 148 1.50 10.86 7.30
CA PHE A 148 1.56 10.83 5.84
C PHE A 148 2.04 9.47 5.32
N ILE A 149 3.14 8.95 5.87
CA ILE A 149 3.68 7.63 5.49
C ILE A 149 2.65 6.53 5.74
N ILE A 150 1.97 6.54 6.89
CA ILE A 150 0.90 5.57 7.22
C ILE A 150 -0.23 5.66 6.20
N LEU A 151 -0.77 6.86 5.92
CA LEU A 151 -1.83 7.05 4.94
C LEU A 151 -1.43 6.57 3.54
N VAL A 152 -0.19 6.86 3.12
CA VAL A 152 0.35 6.41 1.83
C VAL A 152 0.38 4.89 1.74
N LEU A 153 0.80 4.21 2.80
CA LEU A 153 0.87 2.73 2.84
C LEU A 153 -0.52 2.10 2.85
N LEU A 154 -1.44 2.62 3.68
CA LEU A 154 -2.84 2.18 3.71
C LEU A 154 -3.54 2.39 2.36
N TYR A 155 -3.33 3.54 1.73
CA TYR A 155 -3.86 3.85 0.41
C TYR A 155 -3.31 2.92 -0.66
N SER A 156 -1.98 2.73 -0.67
CA SER A 156 -1.30 1.90 -1.67
C SER A 156 -1.70 0.44 -1.58
N GLU A 157 -1.76 -0.10 -0.36
CA GLU A 157 -2.21 -1.47 -0.13
C GLU A 157 -3.68 -1.65 -0.51
N THR A 158 -4.53 -0.71 -0.12
CA THR A 158 -5.94 -0.72 -0.48
C THR A 158 -6.14 -0.76 -1.99
N LYS A 159 -5.43 0.09 -2.75
CA LYS A 159 -5.52 0.15 -4.22
C LYS A 159 -5.00 -1.13 -4.88
N ARG A 160 -3.97 -1.75 -4.29
CA ARG A 160 -3.46 -3.05 -4.76
C ARG A 160 -4.51 -4.15 -4.57
N LEU A 161 -5.13 -4.23 -3.40
CA LEU A 161 -6.19 -5.20 -3.11
C LEU A 161 -7.42 -5.01 -4.02
N GLU A 162 -7.81 -3.76 -4.31
CA GLU A 162 -8.85 -3.47 -5.32
C GLU A 162 -8.44 -4.00 -6.70
N SER A 163 -7.23 -3.71 -7.17
CA SER A 163 -6.75 -4.16 -8.47
C SER A 163 -6.70 -5.69 -8.60
N LEU A 164 -6.42 -6.41 -7.50
CA LEU A 164 -6.47 -7.87 -7.49
C LEU A 164 -7.91 -8.42 -7.60
N LYS A 165 -8.89 -7.74 -7.00
CA LYS A 165 -10.32 -8.12 -7.09
C LYS A 165 -10.93 -7.85 -8.46
N GLU A 166 -10.36 -6.96 -9.26
CA GLU A 166 -10.82 -6.66 -10.62
C GLU A 166 -10.25 -7.63 -11.67
N ARG A 167 -9.13 -8.30 -11.37
CA ARG A 167 -8.51 -9.31 -12.25
C ARG A 167 -9.18 -10.70 -12.40
N PRO A 168 -10.22 -11.16 -11.65
CA PRO A 168 -10.68 -12.54 -11.70
C PRO A 168 -11.35 -13.00 -13.01
N LEU A 169 -11.68 -12.11 -13.96
CA LEU A 169 -12.50 -12.49 -15.12
C LEU A 169 -11.89 -12.21 -16.50
N ALA A 170 -10.85 -11.39 -16.61
CA ALA A 170 -10.24 -11.07 -17.91
C ALA A 170 -9.10 -12.03 -18.32
N ALA A 171 -8.57 -12.82 -17.37
CA ALA A 171 -7.42 -13.70 -17.59
C ALA A 171 -7.79 -15.15 -17.97
N ILE A 172 -9.07 -15.53 -17.92
CA ILE A 172 -9.55 -16.77 -18.55
C ILE A 172 -9.81 -16.46 -20.03
N ARG A 173 -8.75 -16.17 -20.80
CA ARG A 173 -8.81 -16.48 -22.23
C ARG A 173 -8.68 -18.00 -22.32
N PRO A 174 -9.66 -18.72 -22.87
CA PRO A 174 -9.50 -20.14 -23.09
C PRO A 174 -8.26 -20.33 -23.97
N LEU A 175 -7.30 -21.12 -23.49
CA LEU A 175 -6.12 -21.61 -24.21
C LEU A 175 -6.48 -22.53 -25.40
N ALA A 176 -7.68 -22.38 -25.96
CA ALA A 176 -8.25 -23.22 -27.02
C ALA A 176 -7.86 -22.78 -28.44
N ALA A 177 -6.86 -21.89 -28.60
CA ALA A 177 -6.38 -21.43 -29.89
C ALA A 177 -4.89 -21.75 -30.14
N ILE A 178 -4.43 -22.92 -29.69
CA ILE A 178 -3.23 -23.60 -30.23
C ILE A 178 -3.70 -24.79 -31.05
N GLY A 179 -4.65 -24.54 -31.96
CA GLY A 179 -4.99 -25.46 -33.04
C GLY A 179 -4.34 -24.95 -34.32
N ASN A 180 -3.54 -25.82 -34.95
CA ASN A 180 -3.07 -25.74 -36.33
C ASN A 180 -1.79 -24.91 -36.58
N PHE A 181 -0.64 -25.43 -36.14
CA PHE A 181 0.65 -25.09 -36.75
C PHE A 181 1.60 -26.29 -36.84
N LEU A 182 1.09 -27.46 -37.24
CA LEU A 182 1.91 -28.63 -37.60
C LEU A 182 1.25 -29.44 -38.74
N ASP A 183 0.97 -28.78 -39.87
CA ASP A 183 0.80 -29.46 -41.15
C ASP A 183 1.82 -28.86 -42.12
N GLY A 184 2.89 -29.60 -42.39
CA GLY A 184 3.88 -29.18 -43.38
C GLY A 184 5.33 -29.58 -43.08
N LEU A 185 5.58 -30.83 -42.68
CA LEU A 185 6.91 -31.41 -42.83
C LEU A 185 6.92 -32.32 -44.07
N PRO A 186 7.69 -31.98 -45.13
CA PRO A 186 7.84 -32.86 -46.28
C PRO A 186 8.67 -34.09 -45.90
N LEU A 187 8.19 -35.27 -46.29
CA LEU A 187 8.92 -36.53 -46.14
C LEU A 187 10.09 -36.58 -47.13
N PRO A 188 11.25 -37.16 -46.72
CA PRO A 188 12.39 -37.32 -47.61
C PRO A 188 12.11 -38.41 -48.66
N ASN A 189 12.37 -38.09 -49.92
CA ASN A 189 12.37 -39.05 -51.03
C ASN A 189 13.56 -39.99 -50.93
N SER A 190 13.29 -41.25 -51.30
CA SER A 190 14.17 -42.42 -51.31
C SER A 190 15.38 -42.29 -52.22
#